data_AF-A0A919E7Z5-F1
#
_entry.id   AF-A0A919E7Z5-F1
#
_cell.length_a   1.000
_cell.length_b   1.000
_cell.length_c   1.000
_cell.angle_alpha   90.00
_cell.angle_beta   90.00
_cell.angle_gamma   90.00
#
_symmetry.space_group_name_H-M   'P 1'
#
loop_
_entity.id
_entity.type
_entity.pdbx_description
1 polymer ?
#
loop_
_entity_poly.entity_id
_entity_poly.type
_entity_poly.pdbx_seq_one_letter_code
_entity_poly.pdbx_strand_id
1 'polypeptide(L)'
;MGHAQWAVSEFVLAHDAVLNGPDGMRLYVIDRPLKQREFIVAALTPTGVQDHLFRGVQEPNGVTVSTDPVRAATTVTRRLLPRYEEALAHVRRKAAAERASATRPTARVSFAWQADGTLTATTDHPGAAEHLERTGFHRDPRAAGTFTLPATLTMAERDERLRTAALQLGALGTDVSIGHAPSSQEQPAAATRAVSSLTELAHHATAATDLQEVAAVLDEMLHPATGALPALEGVLRLAAARAADTGPPALRSEFTASFNRITDRLKNLTRDVAELRLGIGEIATLTHAHGERIWTDLLNSQHQATRTVSTAATASHPVVANSSAQSGPRGR
;
A
#
# COMPACT_ATOMS: atom_id res chain seq x y z
N MET A 1 -23.30 20.73 16.12
CA MET A 1 -22.62 22.04 16.03
C MET A 1 -21.63 22.12 17.18
N GLY A 2 -20.35 21.88 16.91
CA GLY A 2 -19.30 21.84 17.94
C GLY A 2 -18.83 23.24 18.37
N HIS A 3 -18.32 23.37 19.59
CA HIS A 3 -17.89 24.66 20.17
C HIS A 3 -16.83 25.41 19.34
N ALA A 4 -15.93 24.68 18.66
CA ALA A 4 -14.90 25.30 17.82
C ALA A 4 -15.48 25.86 16.51
N GLN A 5 -16.43 25.16 15.87
CA GLN A 5 -17.05 25.62 14.63
C GLN A 5 -17.83 26.92 14.84
N TRP A 6 -18.54 27.03 15.96
CA TRP A 6 -19.20 28.27 16.36
C TRP A 6 -18.19 29.41 16.57
N ALA A 7 -17.11 29.16 17.31
CA ALA A 7 -16.11 30.18 17.60
C ALA A 7 -15.41 30.73 16.35
N VAL A 8 -15.08 29.87 15.38
CA VAL A 8 -14.45 30.27 14.11
C VAL A 8 -15.40 31.00 13.18
N SER A 9 -16.71 30.69 13.23
CA SER A 9 -17.71 31.31 12.35
C SER A 9 -18.13 32.70 12.83
N GLU A 10 -18.14 32.93 14.15
CA GLU A 10 -18.72 34.13 14.76
C GLU A 10 -17.69 35.16 15.22
N PHE A 11 -16.41 34.78 15.38
CA PHE A 11 -15.37 35.66 15.94
C PHE A 11 -14.09 35.66 15.11
N VAL A 12 -13.44 36.83 15.04
CA VAL A 12 -12.05 36.93 14.58
C VAL A 12 -11.15 36.41 15.70
N LEU A 13 -10.47 35.30 15.44
CA LEU A 13 -9.59 34.66 16.41
C LEU A 13 -8.25 35.38 16.47
N ALA A 14 -7.78 35.68 17.68
CA ALA A 14 -6.47 36.32 17.88
C ALA A 14 -5.32 35.32 17.75
N HIS A 15 -5.52 34.09 18.25
CA HIS A 15 -4.54 33.01 18.18
C HIS A 15 -5.23 31.69 17.87
N ASP A 16 -4.62 30.95 16.95
CA ASP A 16 -4.98 29.58 16.60
C ASP A 16 -3.71 28.72 16.43
N ALA A 17 -3.85 27.43 16.66
CA ALA A 17 -2.79 26.46 16.44
C ALA A 17 -3.35 25.10 16.04
N VAL A 18 -2.65 24.42 15.15
CA VAL A 18 -2.91 23.01 14.83
C VAL A 18 -1.81 22.16 15.46
N LEU A 19 -2.19 21.26 16.36
CA LEU A 19 -1.31 20.27 16.95
C LEU A 19 -1.43 18.97 16.16
N ASN A 20 -0.30 18.44 15.70
CA ASN A 20 -0.24 17.16 15.03
C ASN A 20 0.17 16.08 16.05
N GLY A 21 -0.58 15.00 16.08
CA GLY A 21 -0.35 13.81 16.90
C GLY A 21 0.02 12.59 16.05
N PRO A 22 0.22 11.43 16.69
CA PRO A 22 0.49 10.18 16.00
C PRO A 22 -0.68 9.77 15.09
N ASP A 23 -0.40 8.91 14.11
CA ASP A 23 -1.37 8.35 13.17
C ASP A 23 -2.21 9.39 12.39
N GLY A 24 -1.64 10.57 12.16
CA GLY A 24 -2.32 11.67 11.45
C GLY A 24 -3.41 12.36 12.26
N MET A 25 -3.47 12.13 13.58
CA MET A 25 -4.37 12.87 14.48
C MET A 25 -4.03 14.36 14.48
N ARG A 26 -5.05 15.20 14.45
CA ARG A 26 -4.90 16.65 14.44
C ARG A 26 -5.87 17.26 15.43
N LEU A 27 -5.36 18.16 16.27
CA LEU A 27 -6.17 18.96 17.19
C LEU A 27 -6.05 20.43 16.81
N TYR A 28 -7.16 21.14 16.82
CA TYR A 28 -7.21 22.58 16.63
C TYR A 28 -7.42 23.26 17.97
N VAL A 29 -6.56 24.21 18.29
CA VAL A 29 -6.57 24.98 19.53
C VAL A 29 -6.80 26.43 19.20
N ILE A 30 -7.78 27.06 19.84
CA ILE A 30 -8.10 28.48 19.67
C ILE A 30 -8.40 29.10 21.03
N ASP A 31 -8.22 30.42 21.13
CA ASP A 31 -8.75 31.18 22.26
C ASP A 31 -10.27 31.02 22.36
N ARG A 32 -10.80 30.91 23.58
CA ARG A 32 -12.24 30.90 23.80
C ARG A 32 -12.80 32.32 23.65
N PRO A 33 -13.74 32.56 22.71
CA PRO A 33 -14.38 33.87 22.62
C PRO A 33 -15.11 34.23 23.91
N LEU A 34 -15.03 35.50 24.31
CA LEU A 34 -15.68 36.09 25.49
C LEU A 34 -15.18 35.59 26.86
N LYS A 35 -14.18 34.69 26.90
CA LYS A 35 -13.53 34.25 28.14
C LYS A 35 -12.02 34.23 27.99
N GLN A 36 -11.41 35.29 28.51
CA GLN A 36 -9.95 35.39 28.56
C GLN A 36 -9.37 34.24 29.41
N ARG A 37 -8.22 33.70 28.97
CA ARG A 37 -7.49 32.60 29.65
C ARG A 37 -8.17 31.23 29.63
N GLU A 38 -9.03 30.99 28.66
CA GLU A 38 -9.53 29.66 28.33
C GLU A 38 -9.30 29.38 26.84
N PHE A 39 -9.06 28.12 26.50
CA PHE A 39 -8.91 27.67 25.12
C PHE A 39 -10.01 26.68 24.76
N ILE A 40 -10.35 26.60 23.48
CA ILE A 40 -11.17 25.53 22.92
C ILE A 40 -10.23 24.60 22.15
N VAL A 41 -10.30 23.31 22.43
CA VAL A 41 -9.57 22.25 21.70
C VAL A 41 -10.58 21.37 20.99
N ALA A 42 -10.45 21.21 19.68
CA ALA A 42 -11.31 20.35 18.88
C ALA A 42 -10.50 19.37 18.03
N ALA A 43 -11.09 18.21 17.74
CA ALA A 43 -10.51 17.27 16.78
C ALA A 43 -10.68 17.80 15.35
N LEU A 44 -9.65 17.69 14.53
CA LEU A 44 -9.70 17.96 13.10
C LEU A 44 -9.75 16.66 12.31
N THR A 45 -10.24 16.76 11.08
CA THR A 45 -10.17 15.67 10.11
C THR A 45 -8.69 15.34 9.80
N PRO A 46 -8.29 14.06 9.88
CA PRO A 46 -6.99 13.62 9.39
C PRO A 46 -6.84 13.91 7.91
N THR A 47 -5.61 14.13 7.45
CA THR A 47 -5.33 14.30 6.02
C THR A 47 -5.46 12.97 5.27
N GLY A 48 -5.89 13.02 4.00
CA GLY A 48 -5.93 11.85 3.11
C GLY A 48 -7.12 10.91 3.29
N VAL A 49 -8.16 11.30 4.04
CA VAL A 49 -9.40 10.52 4.18
C VAL A 49 -10.52 11.21 3.40
N GLN A 50 -11.27 10.44 2.62
CA GLN A 50 -12.37 10.94 1.80
C GLN A 50 -13.60 11.30 2.65
N ASP A 51 -14.25 12.43 2.34
CA ASP A 51 -15.33 13.03 3.14
C ASP A 51 -16.52 12.11 3.38
N HIS A 52 -16.87 11.24 2.43
CA HIS A 52 -18.03 10.36 2.55
C HIS A 52 -17.86 9.32 3.66
N LEU A 53 -16.63 8.97 4.03
CA LEU A 53 -16.33 8.03 5.10
C LEU A 53 -16.72 8.57 6.49
N PHE A 54 -16.84 9.89 6.63
CA PHE A 54 -17.26 10.54 7.87
C PHE A 54 -18.79 10.61 8.01
N ARG A 55 -19.56 10.31 6.96
CA ARG A 55 -21.02 10.37 7.01
C ARG A 55 -21.56 9.40 8.07
N GLY A 56 -22.30 9.92 9.05
CA GLY A 56 -22.88 9.13 10.14
C GLY A 56 -21.86 8.68 11.20
N VAL A 57 -20.65 9.23 11.19
CA VAL A 57 -19.71 9.13 12.31
C VAL A 57 -20.02 10.28 13.26
N GLN A 58 -20.14 9.99 14.55
CA GLN A 58 -20.35 11.03 15.56
C GLN A 58 -19.10 11.89 15.67
N GLU A 59 -19.22 13.18 15.35
CA GLU A 59 -18.10 14.11 15.44
C GLU A 59 -17.64 14.29 16.91
N PRO A 60 -16.32 14.23 17.18
CA PRO A 60 -15.80 14.51 18.51
C PRO A 60 -16.03 15.99 18.86
N ASN A 61 -16.96 16.24 19.77
CA ASN A 61 -17.19 17.60 20.26
C ASN A 61 -15.93 18.17 20.92
N GLY A 62 -15.58 19.40 20.54
CA GLY A 62 -14.48 20.13 21.18
C GLY A 62 -14.69 20.33 22.68
N VAL A 63 -13.60 20.48 23.41
CA VAL A 63 -13.58 20.68 24.87
C VAL A 63 -12.96 22.04 25.20
N THR A 64 -13.50 22.72 26.20
CA THR A 64 -12.86 23.91 26.77
C THR A 64 -11.82 23.49 27.81
N VAL A 65 -10.66 24.16 27.79
CA VAL A 65 -9.56 23.93 28.74
C VAL A 65 -9.05 25.24 29.33
N SER A 66 -8.44 25.17 30.51
CA SER A 66 -7.77 26.31 31.17
C SER A 66 -6.41 26.61 30.55
N THR A 67 -5.82 27.77 30.87
CA THR A 67 -4.43 28.10 30.52
C THR A 67 -3.36 27.29 31.25
N ASP A 68 -3.70 26.58 32.33
CA ASP A 68 -2.76 25.66 32.98
C ASP A 68 -2.50 24.45 32.06
N PRO A 69 -1.27 24.26 31.56
CA PRO A 69 -0.95 23.24 30.57
C PRO A 69 -1.16 21.82 31.10
N VAL A 70 -0.93 21.56 32.40
CA VAL A 70 -1.08 20.23 32.99
C VAL A 70 -2.56 19.86 33.08
N ARG A 71 -3.40 20.81 33.51
CA ARG A 71 -4.85 20.63 33.57
C ARG A 71 -5.47 20.55 32.17
N ALA A 72 -4.97 21.34 31.23
CA ALA A 72 -5.41 21.30 29.84
C ALA A 72 -5.12 19.94 29.22
N ALA A 73 -3.87 19.45 29.30
CA ALA A 73 -3.48 18.14 28.80
C ALA A 73 -4.34 17.02 29.43
N THR A 74 -4.52 17.03 30.75
CA THR A 74 -5.37 16.05 31.44
C THR A 74 -6.82 16.06 30.93
N THR A 75 -7.37 17.24 30.65
CA THR A 75 -8.74 17.39 30.14
C THR A 75 -8.87 16.85 28.72
N VAL A 76 -7.91 17.18 27.85
CA VAL A 76 -7.85 16.69 26.46
C VAL A 76 -7.74 15.17 26.44
N THR A 77 -6.81 14.59 27.21
CA THR A 77 -6.58 13.15 27.28
C THR A 77 -7.80 12.38 27.80
N ARG A 78 -8.53 12.93 28.78
CA ARG A 78 -9.68 12.24 29.36
C ARG A 78 -10.98 12.42 28.61
N ARG A 79 -11.18 13.55 27.93
CA ARG A 79 -12.49 13.92 27.36
C ARG A 79 -12.54 14.00 25.85
N LEU A 80 -11.44 14.36 25.20
CA LEU A 80 -11.39 14.56 23.74
C LEU A 80 -10.78 13.35 23.04
N LEU A 81 -9.59 12.90 23.46
CA LEU A 81 -8.87 11.82 22.78
C LEU A 81 -9.66 10.52 22.65
N PRO A 82 -10.35 9.99 23.69
CA PRO A 82 -11.06 8.73 23.56
C PRO A 82 -12.18 8.79 22.49
N ARG A 83 -12.87 9.93 22.39
CA ARG A 83 -13.93 10.14 21.39
C ARG A 83 -13.35 10.31 19.98
N TYR A 84 -12.19 10.96 19.88
CA TYR A 84 -11.51 11.12 18.61
C TYR A 84 -10.99 9.79 18.08
N GLU A 85 -10.35 8.99 18.93
CA GLU A 85 -9.90 7.63 18.61
C GLU A 85 -11.07 6.74 18.18
N GLU A 86 -12.21 6.81 18.87
CA GLU A 86 -13.41 6.07 18.51
C GLU A 86 -13.95 6.47 17.13
N ALA A 87 -14.03 7.78 16.84
CA ALA A 87 -14.44 8.29 15.54
C ALA A 87 -13.48 7.83 14.43
N LEU A 88 -12.17 7.89 14.66
CA LEU A 88 -11.17 7.41 13.71
C LEU A 88 -11.27 5.90 13.47
N ALA A 89 -11.45 5.12 14.53
CA ALA A 89 -11.65 3.68 14.41
C ALA A 89 -12.89 3.36 13.58
N HIS A 90 -13.97 4.12 13.74
CA HIS A 90 -15.19 3.98 12.91
C HIS A 90 -14.89 4.26 11.44
N VAL A 91 -14.26 5.40 11.13
CA VAL A 91 -13.88 5.79 9.77
C VAL A 91 -12.98 4.74 9.12
N ARG A 92 -11.98 4.24 9.85
CA ARG A 92 -11.08 3.16 9.40
C ARG A 92 -11.84 1.88 9.08
N ARG A 93 -12.80 1.48 9.93
CA ARG A 93 -13.69 0.32 9.66
C ARG A 93 -14.53 0.52 8.41
N LYS A 94 -15.11 1.70 8.20
CA LYS A 94 -15.85 2.03 6.96
C LYS A 94 -14.96 1.94 5.73
N ALA A 95 -13.77 2.52 5.79
CA ALA A 95 -12.81 2.45 4.69
C ALA A 95 -12.34 1.01 4.40
N ALA A 96 -12.23 0.16 5.41
CA ALA A 96 -11.92 -1.25 5.24
C ALA A 96 -13.09 -2.01 4.59
N ALA A 97 -14.34 -1.73 5.01
CA ALA A 97 -15.54 -2.33 4.44
C ALA A 97 -15.78 -1.93 2.98
N GLU A 98 -15.52 -0.68 2.61
CA GLU A 98 -15.60 -0.22 1.21
C GLU A 98 -14.55 -0.91 0.35
N ARG A 99 -13.30 -1.01 0.82
CA ARG A 99 -12.26 -1.79 0.14
C ARG A 99 -12.69 -3.24 -0.04
N ALA A 100 -13.17 -3.90 1.01
CA ALA A 100 -13.64 -5.28 0.95
C ALA A 100 -14.84 -5.48 0.00
N SER A 101 -15.71 -4.47 -0.12
CA SER A 101 -16.84 -4.49 -1.07
C SER A 101 -16.38 -4.33 -2.52
N ALA A 102 -15.34 -3.53 -2.76
CA ALA A 102 -14.67 -3.46 -4.07
C ALA A 102 -13.90 -4.75 -4.42
N THR A 103 -13.51 -5.55 -3.42
CA THR A 103 -12.87 -6.86 -3.60
C THR A 103 -13.85 -8.04 -3.57
N ARG A 104 -15.17 -7.83 -3.53
CA ARG A 104 -16.13 -8.93 -3.65
C ARG A 104 -16.08 -9.43 -5.10
N PRO A 105 -15.79 -10.72 -5.38
CA PRO A 105 -15.75 -11.19 -6.74
C PRO A 105 -17.16 -11.07 -7.32
N THR A 106 -17.37 -10.06 -8.18
CA THR A 106 -18.42 -10.16 -9.19
C THR A 106 -18.06 -11.40 -9.99
N ALA A 107 -18.99 -12.35 -10.10
CA ALA A 107 -18.78 -13.52 -10.94
C ALA A 107 -18.24 -13.02 -12.29
N ARG A 108 -17.14 -13.59 -12.79
CA ARG A 108 -16.59 -13.21 -14.09
C ARG A 108 -16.85 -14.33 -15.08
N VAL A 109 -17.35 -13.95 -16.25
CA VAL A 109 -17.53 -14.87 -17.38
C VAL A 109 -16.79 -14.29 -18.58
N SER A 110 -15.87 -15.08 -19.12
CA SER A 110 -15.12 -14.68 -20.32
C SER A 110 -15.54 -15.56 -21.50
N PHE A 111 -16.09 -14.95 -22.53
CA PHE A 111 -16.42 -15.62 -23.79
C PHE A 111 -15.25 -15.48 -24.77
N ALA A 112 -14.92 -16.56 -25.46
CA ALA A 112 -13.83 -16.62 -26.41
C ALA A 112 -14.23 -17.42 -27.65
N TRP A 113 -14.09 -16.79 -28.82
CA TRP A 113 -14.16 -17.50 -30.11
C TRP A 113 -12.88 -18.28 -30.35
N GLN A 114 -13.02 -19.54 -30.71
CA GLN A 114 -11.94 -20.45 -31.06
C GLN A 114 -11.70 -20.45 -32.58
N ALA A 115 -10.51 -20.90 -32.99
CA ALA A 115 -10.11 -20.91 -34.40
C ALA A 115 -10.96 -21.85 -35.29
N ASP A 116 -11.61 -22.84 -34.68
CA ASP A 116 -12.56 -23.77 -35.31
C ASP A 116 -13.99 -23.19 -35.40
N GLY A 117 -14.19 -21.94 -34.97
CA GLY A 117 -15.48 -21.27 -34.92
C GLY A 117 -16.34 -21.63 -33.70
N THR A 118 -15.83 -22.47 -32.78
CA THR A 118 -16.52 -22.82 -31.54
C THR A 118 -16.47 -21.64 -30.56
N LEU A 119 -17.54 -21.45 -29.79
CA LEU A 119 -17.58 -20.43 -28.73
C LEU A 119 -17.37 -21.09 -27.38
N THR A 120 -16.38 -20.62 -26.63
CA THR A 120 -16.07 -21.11 -25.28
C THR A 120 -16.35 -20.02 -24.25
N ALA A 121 -16.89 -20.39 -23.09
CA ALA A 121 -17.06 -19.52 -21.94
C ALA A 121 -16.27 -20.09 -20.75
N THR A 122 -15.59 -19.24 -19.99
CA THR A 122 -14.88 -19.64 -18.76
C THR A 122 -15.44 -18.92 -17.55
N THR A 123 -15.69 -19.67 -16.48
CA THR A 123 -16.10 -19.13 -15.18
C THR A 123 -15.77 -20.09 -14.04
N ASP A 124 -15.39 -19.54 -12.90
CA ASP A 124 -15.17 -20.23 -11.63
C ASP A 124 -16.37 -20.10 -10.68
N HIS A 125 -17.40 -19.33 -11.07
CA HIS A 125 -18.54 -19.04 -10.22
C HIS A 125 -19.71 -20.02 -10.48
N PRO A 126 -20.20 -20.77 -9.47
CA PRO A 126 -21.20 -21.81 -9.66
C PRO A 126 -22.55 -21.28 -10.17
N GLY A 127 -22.97 -20.09 -9.73
CA GLY A 127 -24.18 -19.46 -10.26
C GLY A 127 -24.06 -19.04 -11.73
N ALA A 128 -22.87 -18.64 -12.18
CA ALA A 128 -22.65 -18.30 -13.58
C ALA A 128 -22.60 -19.56 -14.46
N ALA A 129 -22.03 -20.65 -13.92
CA ALA A 129 -22.04 -21.97 -14.56
C ALA A 129 -23.46 -22.49 -14.82
N GLU A 130 -24.35 -22.40 -13.83
CA GLU A 130 -25.76 -22.80 -13.99
C GLU A 130 -26.47 -22.01 -15.10
N HIS A 131 -26.17 -20.71 -15.20
CA HIS A 131 -26.71 -19.86 -16.26
C HIS A 131 -26.18 -20.21 -17.64
N LEU A 132 -24.89 -20.51 -17.76
CA LEU A 132 -24.29 -20.97 -19.02
C LEU A 132 -24.93 -22.29 -19.48
N GLU A 133 -25.08 -23.26 -18.58
CA GLU A 133 -25.74 -24.55 -18.86
C GLU A 133 -27.19 -24.36 -19.33
N ARG A 134 -27.96 -23.47 -18.66
CA ARG A 134 -29.35 -23.15 -19.05
C ARG A 134 -29.47 -22.48 -20.42
N THR A 135 -28.44 -21.77 -20.85
CA THR A 135 -28.39 -21.12 -22.19
C THR A 135 -27.87 -22.04 -23.30
N GLY A 136 -27.58 -23.30 -22.97
CA GLY A 136 -27.18 -24.33 -23.94
C GLY A 136 -25.66 -24.51 -24.10
N PHE A 137 -24.85 -23.93 -23.21
CA PHE A 137 -23.43 -24.25 -23.17
C PHE A 137 -23.21 -25.58 -22.42
N HIS A 138 -22.35 -26.44 -22.96
CA HIS A 138 -22.01 -27.70 -22.33
C HIS A 138 -20.66 -27.60 -21.64
N ARG A 139 -20.61 -28.03 -20.37
CA ARG A 139 -19.37 -28.12 -19.62
C ARG A 139 -18.38 -29.05 -20.32
N ASP A 140 -17.17 -28.57 -20.54
CA ASP A 140 -16.08 -29.41 -21.07
C ASP A 140 -15.60 -30.36 -19.96
N PRO A 141 -15.67 -31.69 -20.14
CA PRO A 141 -15.17 -32.64 -19.15
C PRO A 141 -13.64 -32.60 -18.99
N ARG A 142 -12.89 -31.98 -19.92
CA ARG A 142 -11.43 -31.91 -19.92
C ARG A 142 -10.88 -30.67 -19.21
N ALA A 143 -11.68 -29.61 -19.07
CA ALA A 143 -11.26 -28.33 -18.51
C ALA A 143 -12.28 -27.82 -17.49
N ALA A 144 -11.92 -27.87 -16.21
CA ALA A 144 -12.78 -27.38 -15.13
C ALA A 144 -13.13 -25.89 -15.35
N GLY A 145 -14.41 -25.55 -15.22
CA GLY A 145 -14.90 -24.17 -15.40
C GLY A 145 -14.96 -23.69 -16.85
N THR A 146 -14.74 -24.57 -17.84
CA THR A 146 -14.89 -24.25 -19.27
C THR A 146 -16.19 -24.82 -19.81
N PHE A 147 -16.90 -24.01 -20.58
CA PHE A 147 -18.18 -24.34 -21.21
C PHE A 147 -18.09 -24.07 -22.69
N THR A 148 -18.66 -24.93 -23.51
CA THR A 148 -18.53 -24.90 -24.96
C THR A 148 -19.91 -24.89 -25.61
N LEU A 149 -20.06 -24.06 -26.64
CA LEU A 149 -21.26 -24.07 -27.46
C LEU A 149 -20.97 -24.87 -28.74
N PRO A 150 -21.77 -25.90 -29.08
CA PRO A 150 -21.47 -26.78 -30.20
C PRO A 150 -21.28 -26.05 -31.54
N ALA A 151 -20.25 -26.42 -32.30
CA ALA A 151 -20.01 -25.91 -33.65
C ALA A 151 -21.07 -26.34 -34.68
N THR A 152 -21.92 -27.31 -34.34
CA THR A 152 -23.06 -27.76 -35.15
C THR A 152 -24.14 -26.69 -35.31
N LEU A 153 -24.16 -25.68 -34.43
CA LEU A 153 -25.04 -24.53 -34.53
C LEU A 153 -24.56 -23.57 -35.61
N THR A 154 -25.50 -22.94 -36.31
CA THR A 154 -25.17 -21.87 -37.27
C THR A 154 -24.57 -20.67 -36.53
N MET A 155 -23.80 -19.83 -37.25
CA MET A 155 -23.17 -18.66 -36.65
C MET A 155 -24.21 -17.69 -36.04
N ALA A 156 -25.36 -17.50 -36.70
CA ALA A 156 -26.47 -16.69 -36.20
C ALA A 156 -27.07 -17.23 -34.89
N GLU A 157 -27.21 -18.55 -34.77
CA GLU A 157 -27.71 -19.20 -33.54
C GLU A 157 -26.70 -19.13 -32.38
N ARG A 158 -25.40 -19.06 -32.69
CA ARG A 158 -24.34 -18.87 -31.69
C ARG A 158 -24.30 -17.44 -31.18
N ASP A 159 -24.40 -16.46 -32.08
CA ASP A 159 -24.47 -15.04 -31.72
C ASP A 159 -25.69 -14.73 -30.85
N GLU A 160 -26.85 -15.31 -31.16
CA GLU A 160 -28.06 -15.09 -30.39
C GLU A 160 -27.98 -15.70 -28.98
N ARG A 161 -27.36 -16.88 -28.85
CA ARG A 161 -27.10 -17.50 -27.55
C ARG A 161 -26.07 -16.73 -26.74
N LEU A 162 -25.01 -16.23 -27.36
CA LEU A 162 -24.02 -15.37 -26.72
C LEU A 162 -24.69 -14.10 -26.16
N ARG A 163 -25.51 -13.41 -26.99
CA ARG A 163 -26.23 -12.20 -26.59
C ARG A 163 -27.16 -12.48 -25.40
N THR A 164 -27.93 -13.57 -25.47
CA THR A 164 -28.84 -13.98 -24.40
C THR A 164 -28.10 -14.29 -23.10
N ALA A 165 -26.99 -15.03 -23.18
CA ALA A 165 -26.19 -15.38 -22.01
C ALA A 165 -25.52 -14.14 -21.38
N ALA A 166 -24.93 -13.26 -22.20
CA ALA A 166 -24.30 -12.03 -21.73
C ALA A 166 -25.30 -11.10 -21.02
N LEU A 167 -26.51 -10.94 -21.56
CA LEU A 167 -27.56 -10.13 -20.94
C LEU A 167 -28.04 -10.70 -19.61
N GLN A 168 -28.24 -12.02 -19.54
CA GLN A 168 -28.70 -12.68 -18.30
C GLN A 168 -27.63 -12.65 -17.20
N LEU A 169 -26.36 -12.84 -17.57
CA LEU A 169 -25.24 -12.74 -16.63
C LEU A 169 -25.01 -11.29 -16.16
N GLY A 170 -25.08 -10.32 -17.07
CA GLY A 170 -25.00 -8.90 -16.73
C GLY A 170 -26.10 -8.44 -15.77
N ALA A 171 -27.33 -8.93 -15.95
CA ALA A 171 -28.45 -8.64 -15.05
C ALA A 171 -28.23 -9.17 -13.61
N LEU A 172 -27.34 -10.15 -13.43
CA LEU A 172 -26.98 -10.73 -12.13
C LEU A 172 -25.74 -10.07 -11.51
N GLY A 173 -25.23 -8.99 -12.12
CA GLY A 173 -24.02 -8.30 -11.66
C GLY A 173 -22.73 -9.08 -11.95
N THR A 174 -22.76 -9.99 -12.94
CA THR A 174 -21.57 -10.71 -13.43
C THR A 174 -20.81 -9.81 -14.40
N ASP A 175 -19.50 -9.73 -14.24
CA ASP A 175 -18.60 -9.06 -15.19
C ASP A 175 -18.44 -9.95 -16.43
N VAL A 176 -18.89 -9.46 -17.59
CA VAL A 176 -18.89 -10.22 -18.85
C VAL A 176 -17.84 -9.62 -19.79
N SER A 177 -16.85 -10.44 -20.17
CA SER A 177 -15.87 -10.07 -21.18
C SER A 177 -16.02 -10.95 -22.41
N ILE A 178 -15.87 -10.37 -23.60
CA ILE A 178 -15.89 -11.09 -24.88
C ILE A 178 -14.55 -10.82 -25.55
N GLY A 179 -13.76 -11.88 -25.72
CA GLY A 179 -12.46 -11.86 -26.40
C GLY A 179 -12.42 -12.87 -27.54
N HIS A 180 -11.31 -12.89 -28.26
CA HIS A 180 -10.90 -14.07 -29.03
C HIS A 180 -9.98 -14.88 -28.12
N ALA A 181 -9.99 -16.21 -28.23
CA ALA A 181 -9.18 -17.04 -27.36
C ALA A 181 -7.71 -16.55 -27.36
N PRO A 182 -7.09 -16.30 -26.18
CA PRO A 182 -5.66 -16.10 -26.14
C PRO A 182 -5.04 -17.42 -26.60
N SER A 183 -4.46 -17.42 -27.79
CA SER A 183 -3.64 -18.55 -28.22
C SER A 183 -2.61 -18.84 -27.13
N SER A 184 -2.40 -20.11 -26.78
CA SER A 184 -1.44 -20.58 -25.75
C SER A 184 0.03 -20.19 -26.03
N GLN A 185 0.26 -19.31 -27.00
CA GLN A 185 1.52 -18.76 -27.46
C GLN A 185 1.86 -17.38 -26.82
N GLU A 186 0.94 -16.72 -26.10
CA GLU A 186 1.25 -15.50 -25.31
C GLU A 186 1.83 -15.78 -23.91
N GLN A 187 1.65 -17.01 -23.41
CA GLN A 187 2.12 -17.44 -22.09
C GLN A 187 3.67 -17.56 -21.96
N PRO A 188 4.41 -17.96 -23.01
CA PRO A 188 5.87 -17.82 -23.04
C PRO A 188 6.30 -16.35 -23.12
N ALA A 189 5.56 -15.49 -23.83
CA ALA A 189 5.97 -14.12 -24.10
C ALA A 189 5.95 -13.22 -22.85
N ALA A 190 4.99 -13.40 -21.93
CA ALA A 190 4.93 -12.63 -20.69
C ALA A 190 6.06 -13.00 -19.70
N ALA A 191 6.38 -14.30 -19.58
CA ALA A 191 7.49 -14.77 -18.74
C ALA A 191 8.86 -14.40 -19.34
N THR A 192 9.04 -14.58 -20.66
CA THR A 192 10.24 -14.13 -21.36
C THR A 192 10.39 -12.61 -21.26
N ARG A 193 9.32 -11.82 -21.41
CA ARG A 193 9.36 -10.36 -21.25
C ARG A 193 9.72 -9.94 -19.82
N ALA A 194 9.22 -10.61 -18.78
CA ALA A 194 9.56 -10.31 -17.39
C ALA A 194 11.03 -10.64 -17.05
N VAL A 195 11.58 -11.71 -17.62
CA VAL A 195 12.99 -12.07 -17.46
C VAL A 195 13.90 -11.13 -18.25
N SER A 196 13.51 -10.75 -19.47
CA SER A 196 14.21 -9.74 -20.26
C SER A 196 14.20 -8.38 -19.57
N SER A 197 13.06 -7.93 -19.03
CA SER A 197 12.99 -6.64 -18.32
C SER A 197 13.81 -6.62 -17.04
N LEU A 198 13.85 -7.71 -16.26
CA LEU A 198 14.76 -7.81 -15.11
C LEU A 198 16.24 -7.73 -15.51
N THR A 199 16.60 -8.32 -16.66
CA THR A 199 17.98 -8.33 -17.16
C THR A 199 18.39 -6.96 -17.68
N GLU A 200 17.50 -6.28 -18.41
CA GLU A 200 17.69 -4.90 -18.89
C GLU A 200 17.78 -3.93 -17.70
N LEU A 201 16.93 -4.10 -16.69
CA LEU A 201 16.89 -3.24 -15.52
C LEU A 201 18.10 -3.44 -14.60
N ALA A 202 18.61 -4.68 -14.48
CA ALA A 202 19.88 -4.93 -13.84
C ALA A 202 21.05 -4.27 -14.60
N HIS A 203 21.01 -4.26 -15.93
CA HIS A 203 22.02 -3.59 -16.75
C HIS A 203 21.97 -2.06 -16.56
N HIS A 204 20.77 -1.44 -16.61
CA HIS A 204 20.60 -0.01 -16.34
C HIS A 204 21.02 0.37 -14.92
N ALA A 205 20.70 -0.46 -13.91
CA ALA A 205 21.13 -0.23 -12.54
C ALA A 205 22.66 -0.23 -12.40
N THR A 206 23.36 -1.09 -13.14
CA THR A 206 24.84 -1.13 -13.14
C THR A 206 25.49 -0.01 -13.94
N ALA A 207 24.75 0.58 -14.89
CA ALA A 207 25.23 1.66 -15.75
C ALA A 207 24.94 3.06 -15.17
N ALA A 208 24.06 3.16 -14.16
CA ALA A 208 23.70 4.42 -13.53
C ALA A 208 24.92 5.07 -12.84
N THR A 209 25.22 6.29 -13.25
CA THR A 209 26.34 7.11 -12.77
C THR A 209 25.91 8.21 -11.80
N ASP A 210 24.62 8.54 -11.77
CA ASP A 210 24.05 9.53 -10.86
C ASP A 210 22.71 9.10 -10.23
N LEU A 211 22.25 9.87 -9.23
CA LEU A 211 21.03 9.59 -8.49
C LEU A 211 19.75 9.72 -9.34
N GLN A 212 19.79 10.50 -10.42
CA GLN A 212 18.65 10.67 -11.33
C GLN A 212 18.48 9.45 -12.22
N GLU A 213 19.58 8.86 -12.69
CA GLU A 213 19.60 7.60 -13.42
C GLU A 213 19.14 6.44 -12.52
N VAL A 214 19.58 6.39 -11.25
CA VAL A 214 19.06 5.42 -10.28
C VAL A 214 17.56 5.60 -10.05
N ALA A 215 17.09 6.84 -9.92
CA ALA A 215 15.66 7.14 -9.76
C ALA A 215 14.82 6.68 -10.96
N ALA A 216 15.32 6.88 -12.19
CA ALA A 216 14.66 6.42 -13.41
C ALA A 216 14.55 4.90 -13.49
N VAL A 217 15.60 4.18 -13.07
CA VAL A 217 15.61 2.71 -12.99
C VAL A 217 14.57 2.19 -11.98
N LEU A 218 14.41 2.87 -10.84
CA LEU A 218 13.39 2.50 -9.86
C LEU A 218 11.97 2.83 -10.35
N ASP A 219 11.76 3.95 -11.05
CA ASP A 219 10.47 4.30 -11.66
C ASP A 219 10.07 3.29 -12.75
N GLU A 220 11.02 2.84 -13.57
CA GLU A 220 10.82 1.76 -14.54
C GLU A 220 10.45 0.45 -13.85
N MET A 221 11.11 0.11 -12.75
CA MET A 221 10.84 -1.11 -11.97
C MET A 221 9.42 -1.13 -11.38
N LEU A 222 8.95 0.02 -10.92
CA LEU A 222 7.65 0.23 -10.29
C LEU A 222 6.51 0.50 -11.28
N HIS A 223 6.82 0.69 -12.56
CA HIS A 223 5.82 1.14 -13.54
C HIS A 223 4.65 0.15 -13.63
N PRO A 224 3.39 0.59 -13.45
CA PRO A 224 2.25 -0.31 -13.23
C PRO A 224 1.92 -1.20 -14.44
N ALA A 225 2.25 -0.75 -15.66
CA ALA A 225 1.93 -1.46 -16.90
C ALA A 225 3.10 -2.26 -17.47
N THR A 226 4.34 -1.86 -17.17
CA THR A 226 5.55 -2.38 -17.85
C THR A 226 6.66 -2.76 -16.89
N GLY A 227 6.51 -2.44 -15.61
CA GLY A 227 7.53 -2.67 -14.60
C GLY A 227 7.69 -4.15 -14.28
N ALA A 228 8.93 -4.51 -13.94
CA ALA A 228 9.30 -5.88 -13.63
C ALA A 228 8.57 -6.42 -12.39
N LEU A 229 8.33 -5.60 -11.37
CA LEU A 229 7.68 -6.04 -10.13
C LEU A 229 6.19 -6.37 -10.32
N PRO A 230 5.37 -5.52 -10.96
CA PRO A 230 3.99 -5.89 -11.32
C PRO A 230 3.90 -7.11 -12.25
N ALA A 231 4.83 -7.23 -13.21
CA ALA A 231 4.88 -8.38 -14.11
C ALA A 231 5.17 -9.69 -13.36
N LEU A 232 6.14 -9.69 -12.43
CA LEU A 232 6.44 -10.82 -11.54
C LEU A 232 5.24 -11.19 -10.66
N GLU A 233 4.52 -10.20 -10.13
CA GLU A 233 3.31 -10.45 -9.34
C GLU A 233 2.24 -11.14 -10.19
N GLY A 234 2.07 -10.71 -11.45
CA GLY A 234 1.18 -11.36 -12.42
C GLY A 234 1.56 -12.81 -12.68
N VAL A 235 2.85 -13.09 -12.89
CA VAL A 235 3.37 -14.46 -13.11
C VAL A 235 3.16 -15.33 -11.88
N LEU A 236 3.46 -14.84 -10.68
CA LEU A 236 3.26 -15.58 -9.43
C LEU A 236 1.80 -15.87 -9.15
N ARG A 237 0.90 -14.90 -9.42
CA ARG A 237 -0.55 -15.09 -9.27
C ARG A 237 -1.07 -16.16 -10.22
N LEU A 238 -0.59 -16.16 -11.46
CA LEU A 238 -0.92 -17.17 -12.45
C LEU A 238 -0.38 -18.56 -12.06
N ALA A 239 0.87 -18.62 -11.56
CA ALA A 239 1.47 -19.85 -11.07
C ALA A 239 0.73 -20.41 -9.85
N ALA A 240 0.28 -19.55 -8.93
CA ALA A 240 -0.51 -19.91 -7.77
C ALA A 240 -1.88 -20.48 -8.17
N ALA A 241 -2.57 -19.81 -9.11
CA ALA A 241 -3.85 -20.28 -9.64
C ALA A 241 -3.70 -21.66 -10.30
N ARG A 242 -2.64 -21.84 -11.11
CA ARG A 242 -2.34 -23.12 -11.74
C ARG A 242 -2.02 -24.21 -10.71
N ALA A 243 -1.22 -23.91 -9.69
CA ALA A 243 -0.90 -24.88 -8.65
C ALA A 243 -2.12 -25.28 -7.81
N ALA A 244 -3.07 -24.37 -7.61
CA ALA A 244 -4.33 -24.67 -6.94
C ALA A 244 -5.23 -25.60 -7.77
N ASP A 245 -5.23 -25.43 -9.10
CA ASP A 245 -6.08 -26.18 -10.02
C ASP A 245 -5.48 -27.55 -10.39
N THR A 246 -4.20 -27.58 -10.77
CA THR A 246 -3.52 -28.78 -11.28
C THR A 246 -2.68 -29.52 -10.23
N GLY A 247 -2.54 -28.96 -9.02
CA GLY A 247 -1.69 -29.54 -7.98
C GLY A 247 -2.27 -30.85 -7.41
N PRO A 248 -1.42 -31.78 -6.92
CA PRO A 248 -1.86 -32.96 -6.18
C PRO A 248 -2.69 -32.54 -4.96
N PRO A 249 -3.87 -33.12 -4.70
CA PRO A 249 -4.79 -32.67 -3.65
C PRO A 249 -4.15 -32.51 -2.27
N ALA A 250 -3.23 -33.42 -1.91
CA ALA A 250 -2.50 -33.39 -0.64
C ALA A 250 -1.54 -32.19 -0.48
N LEU A 251 -1.08 -31.59 -1.59
CA LEU A 251 -0.07 -30.52 -1.60
C LEU A 251 -0.64 -29.15 -1.98
N ARG A 252 -1.91 -29.06 -2.38
CA ARG A 252 -2.54 -27.79 -2.84
C ARG A 252 -2.47 -26.69 -1.78
N SER A 253 -2.74 -27.01 -0.52
CA SER A 253 -2.67 -26.07 0.59
C SER A 253 -1.25 -25.56 0.82
N GLU A 254 -0.25 -26.44 0.75
CA GLU A 254 1.17 -26.10 0.92
C GLU A 254 1.71 -25.25 -0.24
N PHE A 255 1.34 -25.58 -1.48
CA PHE A 255 1.68 -24.77 -2.65
C PHE A 255 1.04 -23.39 -2.55
N THR A 256 -0.26 -23.33 -2.25
CA THR A 256 -0.98 -22.05 -2.08
C THR A 256 -0.35 -21.20 -0.98
N ALA A 257 -0.04 -21.78 0.17
CA ALA A 257 0.64 -21.09 1.28
C ALA A 257 2.05 -20.60 0.89
N SER A 258 2.76 -21.34 0.04
CA SER A 258 4.09 -20.95 -0.45
C SER A 258 4.00 -19.81 -1.45
N PHE A 259 3.08 -19.87 -2.42
CA PHE A 259 2.85 -18.78 -3.36
C PHE A 259 2.37 -17.49 -2.68
N ASN A 260 1.50 -17.60 -1.66
CA ASN A 260 1.07 -16.44 -0.88
C ASN A 260 2.25 -15.80 -0.15
N ARG A 261 3.12 -16.59 0.50
CA ARG A 261 4.34 -16.06 1.15
C ARG A 261 5.28 -15.36 0.16
N ILE A 262 5.44 -15.89 -1.04
CA ILE A 262 6.27 -15.25 -2.08
C ILE A 262 5.62 -13.95 -2.57
N THR A 263 4.30 -13.96 -2.76
CA THR A 263 3.54 -12.76 -3.18
C THR A 263 3.62 -11.66 -2.12
N ASP A 264 3.49 -12.00 -0.83
CA ASP A 264 3.61 -11.03 0.27
C ASP A 264 5.03 -10.45 0.35
N ARG A 265 6.06 -11.26 0.14
CA ARG A 265 7.45 -10.78 0.04
C ARG A 265 7.63 -9.83 -1.14
N LEU A 266 7.04 -10.14 -2.30
CA LEU A 266 7.13 -9.27 -3.47
C LEU A 266 6.43 -7.92 -3.25
N LYS A 267 5.28 -7.91 -2.54
CA LYS A 267 4.59 -6.67 -2.15
C LYS A 267 5.41 -5.83 -1.19
N ASN A 268 6.07 -6.46 -0.21
CA ASN A 268 6.98 -5.75 0.68
C ASN A 268 8.17 -5.18 -0.09
N LEU A 269 8.79 -5.95 -0.98
CA LEU A 269 9.86 -5.46 -1.84
C LEU A 269 9.41 -4.26 -2.69
N THR A 270 8.19 -4.30 -3.25
CA THR A 270 7.63 -3.18 -4.03
C THR A 270 7.47 -1.93 -3.17
N ARG A 271 7.06 -2.08 -1.90
CA ARG A 271 6.99 -0.98 -0.94
C ARG A 271 8.40 -0.44 -0.64
N ASP A 272 9.34 -1.32 -0.32
CA ASP A 272 10.71 -0.93 0.04
C ASP A 272 11.39 -0.17 -1.12
N VAL A 273 11.16 -0.61 -2.36
CA VAL A 273 11.65 0.06 -3.58
C VAL A 273 10.99 1.44 -3.78
N ALA A 274 9.69 1.57 -3.50
CA ALA A 274 9.00 2.85 -3.57
C ALA A 274 9.49 3.84 -2.50
N GLU A 275 9.77 3.36 -1.28
CA GLU A 275 10.35 4.17 -0.20
C GLU A 275 11.77 4.63 -0.57
N LEU A 276 12.60 3.73 -1.12
CA LEU A 276 13.93 4.07 -1.60
C LEU A 276 13.88 5.15 -2.69
N ARG A 277 12.95 5.03 -3.65
CA ARG A 277 12.75 6.01 -4.72
C ARG A 277 12.37 7.39 -4.20
N LEU A 278 11.54 7.43 -3.15
CA LEU A 278 11.14 8.67 -2.49
C LEU A 278 12.34 9.32 -1.80
N GLY A 279 13.12 8.54 -1.04
CA GLY A 279 14.34 9.01 -0.40
C GLY A 279 15.38 9.56 -1.39
N ILE A 280 15.56 8.90 -2.54
CA ILE A 280 16.45 9.40 -3.60
C ILE A 280 15.97 10.74 -4.16
N GLY A 281 14.65 10.94 -4.30
CA GLY A 281 14.07 12.22 -4.71
C GLY A 281 14.31 13.34 -3.70
N GLU A 282 14.19 13.06 -2.40
CA GLU A 282 14.50 14.01 -1.33
C GLU A 282 15.99 14.39 -1.33
N ILE A 283 16.89 13.42 -1.52
CA ILE A 283 18.33 13.66 -1.63
C ILE A 283 18.66 14.53 -2.86
N ALA A 284 18.05 14.25 -4.01
CA ALA A 284 18.25 15.02 -5.23
C ALA A 284 17.75 16.47 -5.09
N THR A 285 16.58 16.68 -4.49
CA THR A 285 16.02 18.02 -4.25
C THR A 285 16.84 18.83 -3.24
N LEU A 286 17.32 18.21 -2.15
CA LEU A 286 18.22 18.86 -1.19
C LEU A 286 19.54 19.27 -1.85
N THR A 287 20.12 18.39 -2.67
CA THR A 287 21.36 18.65 -3.43
C THR A 287 21.17 19.80 -4.41
N HIS A 288 20.03 19.85 -5.11
CA HIS A 288 19.72 20.93 -6.05
C HIS A 288 19.55 22.28 -5.34
N ALA A 289 18.85 22.29 -4.19
CA ALA A 289 18.56 23.51 -3.44
C ALA A 289 19.81 24.12 -2.77
N HIS A 290 20.81 23.32 -2.41
CA HIS A 290 21.96 23.76 -1.61
C HIS A 290 23.31 23.65 -2.34
N GLY A 291 23.32 23.09 -3.56
CA GLY A 291 24.53 22.80 -4.33
C GLY A 291 25.35 21.64 -3.75
N GLU A 292 26.33 21.13 -4.51
CA GLU A 292 27.12 19.94 -4.12
C GLU A 292 27.92 20.10 -2.82
N ARG A 293 28.17 21.34 -2.38
CA ARG A 293 28.94 21.64 -1.15
C ARG A 293 28.24 21.16 0.12
N ILE A 294 26.92 20.95 0.10
CA ILE A 294 26.18 20.46 1.27
C ILE A 294 26.67 19.09 1.75
N TRP A 295 27.08 18.22 0.82
CA TRP A 295 27.59 16.89 1.15
C TRP A 295 28.96 16.95 1.80
N THR A 296 29.82 17.85 1.33
CA THR A 296 31.13 18.08 1.92
C THR A 296 30.99 18.65 3.32
N ASP A 297 30.08 19.60 3.53
CA ASP A 297 29.81 20.22 4.83
C ASP A 297 29.17 19.23 5.83
N LEU A 298 28.24 18.37 5.39
CA LEU A 298 27.64 17.32 6.22
C LEU A 298 28.64 16.25 6.64
N LEU A 299 29.45 15.74 5.71
CA LEU A 299 30.46 14.73 6.00
C LEU A 299 31.54 15.29 6.94
N ASN A 300 31.98 16.54 6.71
CA ASN A 300 32.92 17.21 7.61
C ASN A 300 32.31 17.46 9.01
N SER A 301 31.02 17.80 9.09
CA SER A 301 30.31 18.00 10.36
C SER A 301 30.16 16.70 11.16
N GLN A 302 29.90 15.56 10.51
CA GLN A 302 29.85 14.25 11.17
C GLN A 302 31.22 13.80 11.68
N HIS A 303 32.29 14.08 10.92
CA HIS A 303 33.67 13.83 11.36
C HIS A 303 34.10 14.73 12.53
N GLN A 304 33.57 15.95 12.62
CA GLN A 304 33.79 16.83 13.77
C GLN A 304 33.00 16.38 15.00
N ALA A 305 31.73 15.97 14.85
CA ALA A 305 30.89 15.47 15.93
C ALA A 305 31.43 14.17 16.55
N THR A 306 31.98 13.27 15.74
CA THR A 306 32.62 12.04 16.24
C THR A 306 33.95 12.31 16.93
N ARG A 307 34.73 13.30 16.46
CA ARG A 307 35.97 13.72 17.15
C ARG A 307 35.72 14.37 18.50
N THR A 308 34.72 15.24 18.62
CA THR A 308 34.40 15.93 19.90
C THR A 308 33.92 14.94 20.97
N VAL A 309 33.14 13.93 20.59
CA VAL A 309 32.72 12.85 21.50
C VAL A 309 33.91 11.98 21.93
N SER A 310 34.86 11.70 21.05
CA SER A 310 36.07 10.92 21.37
C SER A 310 37.06 11.69 22.26
N THR A 311 37.20 13.01 22.06
CA THR A 311 38.00 13.87 22.97
C THR A 311 37.35 14.05 24.35
N ALA A 312 36.02 14.10 24.43
CA ALA A 312 35.29 14.17 25.70
C ALA A 312 35.41 12.86 26.51
N ALA A 313 35.44 11.70 25.83
CA ALA A 313 35.66 10.40 26.46
C ALA A 313 37.10 10.22 26.99
N THR A 314 38.09 10.86 26.35
CA THR A 314 39.51 10.74 26.77
C THR A 314 39.86 11.65 27.96
N ALA A 315 39.08 12.72 28.20
CA ALA A 315 39.28 13.62 29.35
C ALA A 315 38.74 13.09 30.69
N SER A 316 38.08 11.92 30.70
CA SER A 316 37.47 11.31 31.89
C SER A 316 38.15 9.99 32.29
N HIS A 317 39.48 10.00 32.45
CA HIS A 317 40.18 8.93 33.17
C HIS A 317 40.98 9.52 34.36
N PRO A 318 40.62 9.19 35.61
CA PRO A 318 41.42 9.58 36.76
C PRO A 318 42.72 8.76 36.78
N VAL A 319 43.84 9.48 36.81
CA VAL A 319 45.19 8.93 37.01
C VAL A 319 45.23 8.23 38.37
N VAL A 320 45.25 6.89 38.36
CA VAL A 320 45.59 6.07 39.53
C VAL A 320 47.11 5.96 39.58
N ALA A 321 47.72 6.61 40.58
CA ALA A 321 49.13 6.50 40.88
C ALA A 321 49.45 5.10 41.45
N ASN A 322 50.20 4.30 40.69
CA ASN A 322 50.72 3.01 41.15
C ASN A 322 52.13 3.19 41.72
N SER A 323 52.21 3.23 43.06
CA SER A 323 53.46 3.11 43.82
C SER A 323 54.00 1.69 43.73
N SER A 324 55.10 1.51 42.99
CA SER A 324 55.87 0.27 42.97
C SER A 324 57.06 0.42 43.92
N ALA A 325 56.98 -0.23 45.08
CA ALA A 325 58.08 -0.35 46.03
C ALA A 325 59.17 -1.27 45.46
N GLN A 326 60.37 -0.73 45.28
CA GLN A 326 61.56 -1.48 44.86
C GLN A 326 62.40 -1.80 46.10
N SER A 327 62.36 -3.07 46.52
CA SER A 327 63.19 -3.63 47.59
C SER A 327 64.66 -3.68 47.17
N GLY A 328 65.53 -3.07 47.98
CA GLY A 328 66.98 -3.10 47.82
C GLY A 328 67.65 -4.40 48.30
N PRO A 329 68.92 -4.64 47.93
CA PRO A 329 69.62 -5.89 48.19
C PRO A 329 70.30 -5.93 49.56
N ARG A 330 70.34 -7.13 50.15
CA ARG A 330 71.19 -7.51 51.30
C ARG A 330 72.63 -7.75 50.82
N GLY A 331 73.61 -7.28 51.58
CA GLY A 331 75.01 -7.69 51.41
C GLY A 331 75.98 -7.10 52.43
N ARG A 332 76.00 -7.65 53.64
CA ARG A 332 77.15 -8.04 54.50
C ARG A 332 76.84 -7.90 55.99
#